data_AF-A0A3N5FHN6-F1
#
_entry.id   AF-A0A3N5FHN6-F1
#
_cell.length_a   1.000
_cell.length_b   1.000
_cell.length_c   1.000
_cell.angle_alpha   90.00
_cell.angle_beta   90.00
_cell.angle_gamma   90.00
#
_symmetry.space_group_name_H-M   'P 1'
#
loop_
_entity.id
_entity.type
_entity.pdbx_description
1 polymer ?
#
loop_
_entity_poly.entity_id
_entity_poly.type
_entity_poly.pdbx_seq_one_letter_code
_entity_poly.pdbx_strand_id
1 'polypeptide(L)'
;MRSVAWCVTAAALFVGNAAAADFGTAGGPPPANIEEISGILRQDAYDIELLISYGTSKGGSAGHLALAIRDQAPGDDLVYSANFYADRSPAHEKDFYTGDLMVRIPKKEYLFGTTSSLDPKASFGLDFGETYKRSVIGVRVYGVPAGEKEALAAFFGRLNDDYRKRARDTEYHDGEIKYDYLRLNCAKTIGAAFKLGAGYKDLEVTSAGILSGRRVVAAANANIPTEMAMKLVKEWDARGYRLDAVLYKKYGGSPYFDPHEHEKVAFKDLPNRFPSVLSRDFRREQGQYEDFDNLFAGYLLYNIAKYSVRVNDETKLLEIERSKRPMAYPVAAELAARSARSDSENFRRRILFRTNGTSIEAAENRQLYRYTEEGSQPTSP
;
A
#
# COMPACT_ATOMS: atom_id res chain seq x y z
N MET A 1 -19.73 57.22 -50.45
CA MET A 1 -19.16 57.58 -49.14
C MET A 1 -19.93 56.79 -48.09
N ARG A 2 -19.38 55.66 -47.63
CA ARG A 2 -18.74 55.49 -46.30
C ARG A 2 -19.68 55.87 -45.14
N SER A 3 -20.14 54.87 -44.38
CA SER A 3 -19.76 54.62 -42.98
C SER A 3 -20.74 53.65 -42.31
N VAL A 4 -20.33 52.38 -42.14
CA VAL A 4 -19.72 51.76 -40.94
C VAL A 4 -20.78 51.17 -40.02
N ALA A 5 -20.84 49.84 -40.07
CA ALA A 5 -21.56 48.96 -39.16
C ALA A 5 -20.95 49.01 -37.75
N TRP A 6 -21.81 49.02 -36.73
CA TRP A 6 -21.48 48.64 -35.36
C TRP A 6 -22.48 47.57 -34.92
N CYS A 7 -22.09 46.31 -35.06
CA CYS A 7 -22.67 45.21 -34.30
C CYS A 7 -21.68 44.88 -33.19
N VAL A 8 -21.95 45.35 -31.97
CA VAL A 8 -21.23 44.91 -30.77
C VAL A 8 -21.80 43.55 -30.39
N THR A 9 -21.11 42.48 -30.77
CA THR A 9 -21.39 41.13 -30.28
C THR A 9 -20.72 40.98 -28.93
N ALA A 10 -21.49 41.04 -27.84
CA ALA A 10 -21.00 40.68 -26.52
C ALA A 10 -20.79 39.16 -26.48
N ALA A 11 -19.55 38.71 -26.65
CA ALA A 11 -19.15 37.35 -26.35
C ALA A 11 -19.15 37.18 -24.82
N ALA A 12 -20.24 36.63 -24.28
CA ALA A 12 -20.27 36.18 -22.90
C ALA A 12 -19.30 34.99 -22.77
N LEU A 13 -18.10 35.26 -22.26
CA LEU A 13 -17.19 34.25 -21.74
C LEU A 13 -17.86 33.59 -20.53
N PHE A 14 -18.49 32.44 -20.75
CA PHE A 14 -18.76 31.49 -19.68
C PHE A 14 -17.42 30.93 -19.22
N VAL A 15 -16.74 31.65 -18.33
CA VAL A 15 -15.75 31.04 -17.45
C VAL A 15 -16.55 30.15 -16.51
N GLY A 16 -16.66 28.88 -16.86
CA GLY A 16 -17.15 27.87 -15.92
C GLY A 16 -16.25 27.95 -14.70
N ASN A 17 -16.80 28.43 -13.57
CA ASN A 17 -16.20 28.20 -12.27
C ASN A 17 -16.19 26.69 -12.06
N ALA A 18 -15.13 26.02 -12.52
CA ALA A 18 -14.79 24.71 -11.99
C ALA A 18 -14.61 24.93 -10.49
N ALA A 19 -15.57 24.46 -9.69
CA ALA A 19 -15.46 24.51 -8.25
C ALA A 19 -14.12 23.88 -7.88
N ALA A 20 -13.31 24.59 -7.09
CA ALA A 20 -12.05 24.05 -6.61
C ALA A 20 -12.34 22.73 -5.90
N ALA A 21 -11.63 21.68 -6.27
CA ALA A 21 -11.83 20.36 -5.69
C ALA A 21 -11.52 20.40 -4.18
N ASP A 22 -12.32 19.69 -3.39
CA ASP A 22 -12.21 19.70 -1.93
C ASP A 22 -10.98 18.92 -1.45
N PHE A 23 -10.51 19.22 -0.23
CA PHE A 23 -9.42 18.47 0.38
C PHE A 23 -9.76 16.97 0.47
N GLY A 24 -8.79 16.13 0.13
CA GLY A 24 -8.96 14.68 0.13
C GLY A 24 -9.70 14.13 -1.09
N THR A 25 -9.77 14.92 -2.17
CA THR A 25 -10.23 14.50 -3.49
C THR A 25 -9.12 14.65 -4.53
N ALA A 26 -9.23 13.90 -5.63
CA ALA A 26 -8.36 14.11 -6.79
C ALA A 26 -8.50 15.55 -7.31
N GLY A 27 -7.37 16.23 -7.50
CA GLY A 27 -7.30 17.64 -7.90
C GLY A 27 -7.47 18.65 -6.77
N GLY A 28 -7.80 18.21 -5.54
CA GLY A 28 -7.95 19.09 -4.38
C GLY A 28 -6.62 19.59 -3.82
N PRO A 29 -6.62 20.48 -2.81
CA PRO A 29 -5.39 20.92 -2.16
C PRO A 29 -4.75 19.75 -1.37
N PRO A 30 -3.43 19.52 -1.49
CA PRO A 30 -2.70 18.60 -0.62
C PRO A 30 -2.44 19.25 0.76
N PRO A 31 -2.03 18.48 1.78
CA PRO A 31 -1.61 19.05 3.06
C PRO A 31 -0.51 20.11 2.88
N ALA A 32 -0.70 21.30 3.43
CA ALA A 32 0.19 22.43 3.17
C ALA A 32 1.61 22.25 3.74
N ASN A 33 1.79 21.35 4.71
CA ASN A 33 3.05 21.09 5.40
C ASN A 33 3.71 19.75 5.00
N ILE A 34 3.42 19.21 3.81
CA ILE A 34 4.06 17.98 3.30
C ILE A 34 5.59 18.09 3.35
N GLU A 35 6.15 19.21 2.91
CA GLU A 35 7.62 19.40 2.88
C GLU A 35 8.23 19.36 4.28
N GLU A 36 7.57 19.96 5.26
CA GLU A 36 8.01 19.99 6.65
C GLU A 36 8.07 18.58 7.25
N ILE A 37 6.95 17.85 7.20
CA ILE A 37 6.87 16.50 7.77
C ILE A 37 7.79 15.54 7.02
N SER A 38 7.89 15.65 5.69
CA SER A 38 8.82 14.85 4.90
C SER A 38 10.27 15.16 5.29
N GLY A 39 10.61 16.43 5.49
CA GLY A 39 11.92 16.85 5.98
C GLY A 39 12.27 16.23 7.34
N ILE A 40 11.33 16.21 8.29
CA ILE A 40 11.52 15.59 9.61
C ILE A 40 11.77 14.08 9.46
N LEU A 41 10.94 13.36 8.70
CA LEU A 41 11.10 11.92 8.49
C LEU A 41 12.42 11.58 7.79
N ARG A 42 12.90 12.45 6.90
CA ARG A 42 14.16 12.31 6.16
C ARG A 42 15.42 12.62 6.97
N GLN A 43 15.30 13.19 8.17
CA GLN A 43 16.44 13.31 9.11
C GLN A 43 17.00 11.92 9.46
N ASP A 44 16.15 10.89 9.43
CA ASP A 44 16.61 9.52 9.46
C ASP A 44 17.19 9.13 8.10
N ALA A 45 18.48 8.77 8.08
CA ALA A 45 19.22 8.39 6.89
C ALA A 45 18.97 6.93 6.45
N TYR A 46 17.71 6.54 6.25
CA TYR A 46 17.36 5.25 5.66
C TYR A 46 17.74 5.23 4.16
N ASP A 47 17.93 4.04 3.60
CA ASP A 47 18.37 3.87 2.21
C ASP A 47 17.22 3.50 1.26
N ILE A 48 16.32 2.65 1.75
CA ILE A 48 15.13 2.20 1.05
C ILE A 48 13.97 2.09 2.05
N GLU A 49 12.75 2.14 1.53
CA GLU A 49 11.55 1.94 2.32
C GLU A 49 10.54 1.08 1.58
N LEU A 50 10.21 -0.09 2.15
CA LEU A 50 9.17 -0.95 1.61
C LEU A 50 7.81 -0.46 2.12
N LEU A 51 6.98 -0.03 1.19
CA LEU A 51 5.64 0.50 1.44
C LEU A 51 4.64 -0.65 1.28
N ILE A 52 3.97 -0.98 2.38
CA ILE A 52 2.93 -1.99 2.45
C ILE A 52 1.61 -1.25 2.61
N SER A 53 0.86 -1.09 1.52
CA SER A 53 -0.43 -0.42 1.55
C SER A 53 -1.54 -1.41 1.86
N TYR A 54 -2.43 -1.07 2.79
CA TYR A 54 -3.48 -1.95 3.31
C TYR A 54 -4.73 -1.18 3.72
N GLY A 55 -5.88 -1.85 3.70
CA GLY A 55 -7.20 -1.22 3.68
C GLY A 55 -7.74 -1.22 2.26
N THR A 56 -8.87 -1.89 2.04
CA THR A 56 -9.37 -2.15 0.69
C THR A 56 -10.82 -1.82 0.53
N SER A 57 -11.17 -1.47 -0.71
CA SER A 57 -12.49 -1.66 -1.28
C SER A 57 -12.99 -3.09 -0.99
N LYS A 58 -14.32 -3.27 -1.00
CA LYS A 58 -14.99 -4.56 -0.72
C LYS A 58 -14.58 -5.69 -1.69
N GLY A 59 -13.76 -5.42 -2.71
CA GLY A 59 -13.21 -6.39 -3.66
C GLY A 59 -11.68 -6.40 -3.72
N GLY A 60 -11.06 -7.37 -3.03
CA GLY A 60 -10.10 -8.25 -3.69
C GLY A 60 -8.60 -7.90 -3.80
N SER A 61 -8.05 -6.83 -3.22
CA SER A 61 -6.58 -6.67 -3.19
C SER A 61 -6.05 -7.00 -1.81
N ALA A 62 -5.26 -8.07 -1.61
CA ALA A 62 -4.60 -8.41 -0.33
C ALA A 62 -3.44 -7.45 0.06
N GLY A 63 -3.65 -6.15 -0.12
CA GLY A 63 -2.63 -5.14 0.02
C GLY A 63 -1.84 -4.93 -1.26
N HIS A 64 -0.94 -3.95 -1.21
CA HIS A 64 -0.06 -3.56 -2.31
C HIS A 64 1.34 -3.33 -1.77
N LEU A 65 2.35 -3.72 -2.55
CA LEU A 65 3.75 -3.41 -2.24
C LEU A 65 4.30 -2.39 -3.23
N ALA A 66 4.99 -1.40 -2.69
CA ALA A 66 5.83 -0.50 -3.43
C ALA A 66 7.18 -0.34 -2.71
N LEU A 67 8.20 0.11 -3.43
CA LEU A 67 9.53 0.34 -2.87
C LEU A 67 9.97 1.77 -3.13
N ALA A 68 10.19 2.55 -2.08
CA ALA A 68 10.87 3.83 -2.19
C ALA A 68 12.38 3.62 -2.17
N ILE A 69 13.09 4.17 -3.15
CA ILE A 69 14.55 4.24 -3.15
C ILE A 69 14.93 5.70 -2.92
N ARG A 70 15.75 5.91 -1.88
CA ARG A 70 16.10 7.26 -1.44
C ARG A 70 16.96 8.02 -2.45
N ASP A 71 16.73 9.33 -2.52
CA ASP A 71 17.50 10.32 -3.27
C ASP A 71 17.54 10.10 -4.80
N GLN A 72 16.56 9.36 -5.32
CA GLN A 72 16.35 9.21 -6.77
C GLN A 72 15.42 10.29 -7.36
N ALA A 73 14.88 11.16 -6.51
CA ALA A 73 14.14 12.36 -6.91
C ALA A 73 14.72 13.58 -6.16
N PRO A 74 14.80 14.77 -6.78
CA PRO A 74 15.30 15.96 -6.09
C PRO A 74 14.50 16.29 -4.82
N GLY A 75 15.15 16.19 -3.66
CA GLY A 75 14.54 16.48 -2.36
C GLY A 75 13.47 15.47 -1.90
N ASP A 76 13.36 14.31 -2.54
CA ASP A 76 12.39 13.26 -2.21
C ASP A 76 12.96 11.86 -2.50
N ASP A 77 12.18 10.83 -2.22
CA ASP A 77 12.43 9.47 -2.68
C ASP A 77 11.62 9.17 -3.93
N LEU A 78 12.06 8.20 -4.73
CA LEU A 78 11.30 7.71 -5.87
C LEU A 78 10.66 6.36 -5.51
N VAL A 79 9.34 6.30 -5.57
CA VAL A 79 8.54 5.09 -5.30
C VAL A 79 8.34 4.32 -6.59
N TYR A 80 8.71 3.04 -6.55
CA TYR A 80 8.45 2.04 -7.58
C TYR A 80 7.25 1.20 -7.16
N SER A 81 6.15 1.33 -7.90
CA SER A 81 4.87 0.69 -7.59
C SER A 81 4.35 -0.08 -8.81
N ALA A 82 3.85 -1.31 -8.62
CA ALA A 82 3.26 -2.05 -9.73
C ALA A 82 1.91 -1.46 -10.13
N ASN A 83 1.74 -1.17 -11.42
CA ASN A 83 0.51 -0.62 -11.97
C ASN A 83 -0.50 -1.73 -12.27
N PHE A 84 -1.58 -1.77 -11.49
CA PHE A 84 -2.67 -2.72 -11.67
C PHE A 84 -3.29 -2.67 -13.08
N TYR A 85 -3.37 -1.48 -13.67
CA TYR A 85 -3.99 -1.24 -14.97
C TYR A 85 -3.08 -1.60 -16.16
N ALA A 86 -1.80 -1.94 -15.90
CA ALA A 86 -0.88 -2.44 -16.92
C ALA A 86 -1.13 -3.93 -17.30
N ASP A 87 -2.38 -4.39 -17.25
CA ASP A 87 -2.82 -5.75 -17.56
C ASP A 87 -3.20 -5.94 -19.05
N ARG A 88 -3.28 -4.82 -19.78
CA ARG A 88 -3.68 -4.70 -21.19
C ARG A 88 -5.12 -5.13 -21.44
N SER A 89 -5.98 -4.94 -20.46
CA SER A 89 -7.41 -5.02 -20.65
C SER A 89 -7.88 -3.82 -21.51
N PRO A 90 -8.66 -4.03 -22.58
CA PRO A 90 -9.23 -2.94 -23.36
C PRO A 90 -10.06 -1.96 -22.52
N ALA A 91 -10.66 -2.44 -21.42
CA ALA A 91 -11.39 -1.59 -20.48
C ALA A 91 -10.46 -0.61 -19.74
N HIS A 92 -9.22 -1.00 -19.48
CA HIS A 92 -8.25 -0.16 -18.78
C HIS A 92 -7.53 0.82 -19.70
N GLU A 93 -7.25 0.44 -20.95
CA GLU A 93 -6.52 1.27 -21.91
C GLU A 93 -7.17 2.64 -22.18
N LYS A 94 -8.49 2.73 -22.05
CA LYS A 94 -9.23 3.96 -22.32
C LYS A 94 -9.07 4.99 -21.21
N ASP A 95 -9.32 4.60 -19.97
CA ASP A 95 -9.55 5.53 -18.86
C ASP A 95 -8.42 5.53 -17.82
N PHE A 96 -7.43 4.63 -17.93
CA PHE A 96 -6.32 4.51 -16.98
C PHE A 96 -4.95 4.69 -17.63
N TYR A 97 -3.98 5.05 -16.79
CA TYR A 97 -2.58 5.05 -17.18
C TYR A 97 -2.07 3.61 -17.34
N THR A 98 -1.56 3.27 -18.52
CA THR A 98 -1.05 1.92 -18.84
C THR A 98 0.35 1.94 -19.45
N GLY A 99 1.04 3.08 -19.40
CA GLY A 99 2.32 3.30 -20.05
C GLY A 99 3.46 2.43 -19.48
N ASP A 100 3.44 2.20 -18.17
CA ASP A 100 4.46 1.45 -17.43
C ASP A 100 3.83 0.39 -16.51
N LEU A 101 4.52 -0.75 -16.36
CA LEU A 101 4.16 -1.81 -15.42
C LEU A 101 4.63 -1.49 -13.99
N MET A 102 5.79 -0.86 -13.84
CA MET A 102 6.29 -0.30 -12.60
C MET A 102 6.34 1.21 -12.71
N VAL A 103 5.35 1.89 -12.15
CA VAL A 103 5.33 3.35 -12.12
C VAL A 103 6.39 3.89 -11.17
N ARG A 104 6.88 5.10 -11.49
CA ARG A 104 7.91 5.83 -10.73
C ARG A 104 7.37 7.18 -10.33
N ILE A 105 7.12 7.37 -9.04
CA ILE A 105 6.40 8.54 -8.53
C ILE A 105 7.14 9.08 -7.30
N PRO A 106 7.29 10.41 -7.11
CA PRO A 106 7.82 10.98 -5.88
C PRO A 106 7.06 10.47 -4.65
N LYS A 107 7.76 10.11 -3.56
CA LYS A 107 7.12 9.52 -2.38
C LYS A 107 6.07 10.44 -1.76
N LYS A 108 6.30 11.75 -1.76
CA LYS A 108 5.30 12.74 -1.30
C LYS A 108 4.01 12.65 -2.12
N GLU A 109 4.12 12.54 -3.43
CA GLU A 109 2.98 12.36 -4.34
C GLU A 109 2.29 11.01 -4.11
N TYR A 110 3.07 9.93 -4.03
CA TYR A 110 2.56 8.58 -3.77
C TYR A 110 1.72 8.50 -2.49
N LEU A 111 2.20 9.10 -1.39
CA LEU A 111 1.52 9.05 -0.10
C LEU A 111 0.39 10.10 0.05
N PHE A 112 0.65 11.35 -0.35
CA PHE A 112 -0.18 12.51 0.03
C PHE A 112 -0.57 13.41 -1.14
N GLY A 113 -0.14 13.09 -2.36
CA GLY A 113 -0.46 13.85 -3.55
C GLY A 113 -1.96 13.77 -3.88
N THR A 114 -2.50 14.85 -4.43
CA THR A 114 -3.86 14.94 -4.96
C THR A 114 -3.87 15.10 -6.50
N THR A 115 -2.71 15.25 -7.11
CA THR A 115 -2.48 15.21 -8.55
C THR A 115 -1.33 14.26 -8.85
N SER A 116 -1.26 13.77 -10.08
CA SER A 116 -0.16 12.91 -10.51
C SER A 116 0.74 13.59 -11.53
N SER A 117 2.05 13.36 -11.38
CA SER A 117 3.08 13.74 -12.36
C SER A 117 3.20 12.77 -13.53
N LEU A 118 2.57 11.59 -13.46
CA LEU A 118 2.61 10.60 -14.54
C LEU A 118 1.71 10.98 -15.72
N ASP A 119 0.43 11.10 -15.45
CA ASP A 119 -0.63 11.34 -16.43
C ASP A 119 -1.95 11.64 -15.68
N PRO A 120 -2.87 12.46 -16.23
CA PRO A 120 -4.19 12.65 -15.66
C PRO A 120 -5.02 11.37 -15.46
N LYS A 121 -4.68 10.28 -16.15
CA LYS A 121 -5.31 8.96 -16.01
C LYS A 121 -4.70 8.08 -14.91
N ALA A 122 -3.70 8.55 -14.17
CA ALA A 122 -3.23 7.86 -12.99
C ALA A 122 -4.36 7.77 -11.94
N SER A 123 -4.40 6.68 -11.18
CA SER A 123 -5.48 6.38 -10.26
C SER A 123 -5.23 6.93 -8.85
N PHE A 124 -6.12 7.80 -8.38
CA PHE A 124 -6.07 8.37 -7.04
C PHE A 124 -6.46 7.32 -5.98
N GLY A 125 -5.62 7.14 -4.96
CA GLY A 125 -5.75 6.09 -3.96
C GLY A 125 -5.19 4.73 -4.40
N LEU A 126 -4.43 4.68 -5.49
CA LEU A 126 -3.72 3.48 -5.95
C LEU A 126 -2.33 3.81 -6.50
N ASP A 127 -2.25 4.69 -7.51
CA ASP A 127 -0.97 5.13 -8.08
C ASP A 127 -0.39 6.28 -7.25
N PHE A 128 -1.24 7.19 -6.76
CA PHE A 128 -0.84 8.31 -5.91
C PHE A 128 -1.91 8.61 -4.86
N GLY A 129 -1.58 9.40 -3.83
CA GLY A 129 -2.51 9.75 -2.76
C GLY A 129 -3.03 8.53 -1.98
N GLU A 130 -2.19 7.52 -1.78
CA GLU A 130 -2.59 6.24 -1.15
C GLU A 130 -3.22 6.44 0.23
N THR A 131 -2.74 7.40 1.02
CA THR A 131 -3.26 7.67 2.37
C THR A 131 -4.71 8.16 2.38
N TYR A 132 -5.26 8.61 1.25
CA TYR A 132 -6.67 8.98 1.17
C TYR A 132 -7.59 7.75 1.11
N LYS A 133 -7.15 6.65 0.48
CA LYS A 133 -7.95 5.42 0.34
C LYS A 133 -7.67 4.42 1.47
N ARG A 134 -6.41 4.32 1.89
CA ARG A 134 -5.89 3.21 2.69
C ARG A 134 -4.68 3.61 3.54
N SER A 135 -4.28 2.79 4.50
CA SER A 135 -3.06 3.05 5.29
C SER A 135 -1.83 2.43 4.62
N VAL A 136 -0.65 2.93 4.97
CA VAL A 136 0.63 2.42 4.46
C VAL A 136 1.59 2.21 5.62
N ILE A 137 2.23 1.05 5.72
CA ILE A 137 3.40 0.85 6.58
C ILE A 137 4.64 0.99 5.71
N GLY A 138 5.51 1.93 6.03
CA GLY A 138 6.83 2.03 5.44
C GLY A 138 7.89 1.37 6.32
N VAL A 139 8.41 0.21 5.92
CA VAL A 139 9.54 -0.42 6.60
C VAL A 139 10.83 0.17 6.04
N ARG A 140 11.54 0.95 6.87
CA ARG A 140 12.78 1.64 6.48
C ARG A 140 13.98 0.77 6.79
N VAL A 141 14.88 0.66 5.81
CA VAL A 141 16.08 -0.16 5.89
C VAL A 141 17.30 0.75 5.80
N TYR A 142 18.28 0.52 6.67
CA TYR A 142 19.48 1.34 6.77
C TYR A 142 20.74 0.49 6.54
N GLY A 143 21.75 1.10 5.91
CA GLY A 143 23.02 0.46 5.59
C GLY A 143 22.97 -0.34 4.28
N VAL A 144 22.00 -0.08 3.41
CA VAL A 144 21.88 -0.78 2.12
C VAL A 144 22.94 -0.23 1.16
N PRO A 145 23.84 -1.06 0.60
CA PRO A 145 24.88 -0.61 -0.32
C PRO A 145 24.29 0.13 -1.53
N ALA A 146 25.01 1.15 -2.01
CA ALA A 146 24.62 1.91 -3.20
C ALA A 146 24.36 1.00 -4.42
N GLY A 147 25.22 -0.02 -4.61
CA GLY A 147 25.06 -1.00 -5.69
C GLY A 147 23.77 -1.82 -5.61
N GLU A 148 23.24 -2.12 -4.40
CA GLU A 148 21.93 -2.77 -4.28
C GLU A 148 20.79 -1.83 -4.72
N LYS A 149 20.84 -0.55 -4.32
CA LYS A 149 19.86 0.46 -4.74
C LYS A 149 19.85 0.68 -6.25
N GLU A 150 21.03 0.78 -6.85
CA GLU A 150 21.20 0.91 -8.30
C GLU A 150 20.67 -0.33 -9.04
N ALA A 151 20.98 -1.53 -8.55
CA ALA A 151 20.52 -2.77 -9.15
C ALA A 151 18.99 -2.92 -9.09
N LEU A 152 18.35 -2.51 -7.99
CA LEU A 152 16.88 -2.49 -7.87
C LEU A 152 16.25 -1.54 -8.89
N ALA A 153 16.74 -0.30 -8.97
CA ALA A 153 16.24 0.68 -9.92
C ALA A 153 16.45 0.23 -11.38
N ALA A 154 17.60 -0.37 -11.69
CA ALA A 154 17.90 -0.94 -13.00
C ALA A 154 16.96 -2.10 -13.36
N PHE A 155 16.67 -2.98 -12.39
CA PHE A 155 15.73 -4.09 -12.59
C PHE A 155 14.32 -3.58 -12.92
N PHE A 156 13.81 -2.58 -12.19
CA PHE A 156 12.50 -2.00 -12.50
C PHE A 156 12.48 -1.28 -13.85
N GLY A 157 13.57 -0.62 -14.24
CA GLY A 157 13.73 -0.04 -15.57
C GLY A 157 13.63 -1.12 -16.67
N ARG A 158 14.36 -2.22 -16.51
CA ARG A 158 14.27 -3.36 -17.41
C ARG A 158 12.87 -3.96 -17.48
N LEU A 159 12.19 -4.13 -16.34
CA LEU A 159 10.83 -4.67 -16.30
C LEU A 159 9.86 -3.82 -17.14
N ASN A 160 10.02 -2.50 -17.10
CA ASN A 160 9.24 -1.59 -17.95
C ASN A 160 9.62 -1.68 -19.42
N ASP A 161 10.90 -1.83 -19.76
CA ASP A 161 11.32 -2.03 -21.14
C ASP A 161 10.76 -3.34 -21.72
N ASP A 162 10.80 -4.40 -20.92
CA ASP A 162 10.26 -5.72 -21.28
C ASP A 162 8.72 -5.67 -21.39
N TYR A 163 8.04 -4.93 -20.50
CA TYR A 163 6.61 -4.61 -20.64
C TYR A 163 6.33 -3.91 -21.97
N ARG A 164 7.01 -2.79 -22.28
CA ARG A 164 6.75 -2.02 -23.50
C ARG A 164 7.04 -2.83 -24.77
N LYS A 165 8.09 -3.66 -24.76
CA LYS A 165 8.44 -4.57 -25.86
C LYS A 165 7.52 -5.78 -25.99
N ARG A 166 6.60 -5.99 -25.04
CA ARG A 166 5.77 -7.19 -24.94
C ARG A 166 6.61 -8.47 -24.87
N ALA A 167 7.74 -8.39 -24.18
CA ALA A 167 8.64 -9.53 -23.99
C ALA A 167 7.90 -10.70 -23.33
N ARG A 168 8.37 -11.92 -23.58
CA ARG A 168 7.81 -13.16 -23.06
C ARG A 168 8.92 -14.04 -22.51
N ASP A 169 8.57 -14.89 -21.54
CA ASP A 169 9.40 -16.00 -21.08
C ASP A 169 10.81 -15.51 -20.65
N THR A 170 10.81 -14.47 -19.81
CA THR A 170 12.01 -13.91 -19.17
C THR A 170 12.45 -14.78 -18.00
N GLU A 171 13.68 -14.62 -17.50
CA GLU A 171 14.15 -15.41 -16.35
C GLU A 171 13.38 -15.17 -15.04
N TYR A 172 12.53 -14.13 -14.98
CA TYR A 172 11.73 -13.80 -13.80
C TYR A 172 10.22 -14.03 -14.00
N HIS A 173 9.76 -14.32 -15.22
CA HIS A 173 8.34 -14.51 -15.51
C HIS A 173 8.11 -15.29 -16.81
N ASP A 174 7.33 -16.37 -16.69
CA ASP A 174 6.80 -17.14 -17.81
C ASP A 174 5.56 -16.45 -18.42
N GLY A 175 5.51 -16.37 -19.74
CA GLY A 175 4.47 -15.63 -20.47
C GLY A 175 4.81 -14.15 -20.65
N GLU A 176 3.82 -13.39 -21.10
CA GLU A 176 4.00 -11.99 -21.46
C GLU A 176 4.15 -11.08 -20.26
N ILE A 177 5.11 -10.15 -20.33
CA ILE A 177 5.30 -9.14 -19.30
C ILE A 177 4.13 -8.16 -19.33
N LYS A 178 3.22 -8.32 -18.37
CA LYS A 178 2.08 -7.44 -18.07
C LYS A 178 1.59 -7.72 -16.66
N TYR A 179 0.83 -6.79 -16.07
CA TYR A 179 0.25 -7.03 -14.76
C TYR A 179 -0.69 -8.24 -14.84
N ASP A 180 -0.48 -9.19 -13.95
CA ASP A 180 -1.36 -10.34 -13.76
C ASP A 180 -1.47 -10.53 -12.26
N TYR A 181 -2.71 -10.46 -11.75
CA TYR A 181 -2.97 -10.62 -10.34
C TYR A 181 -2.26 -11.89 -9.82
N LEU A 182 -2.47 -13.05 -10.43
CA LEU A 182 -1.94 -14.32 -9.92
C LEU A 182 -0.45 -14.52 -10.22
N ARG A 183 0.06 -13.99 -11.34
CA ARG A 183 1.36 -14.42 -11.90
C ARG A 183 2.46 -13.37 -11.97
N LEU A 184 2.13 -12.07 -11.97
CA LEU A 184 3.07 -10.95 -12.02
C LEU A 184 2.45 -9.71 -11.34
N ASN A 185 2.21 -9.82 -10.03
CA ASN A 185 1.72 -8.74 -9.20
C ASN A 185 2.87 -7.98 -8.50
N CYS A 186 2.52 -6.98 -7.68
CA CYS A 186 3.46 -6.19 -6.89
C CYS A 186 4.42 -7.04 -6.05
N ALA A 187 3.93 -8.07 -5.36
CA ALA A 187 4.78 -8.91 -4.52
C ALA A 187 5.82 -9.68 -5.34
N LYS A 188 5.43 -10.22 -6.50
CA LYS A 188 6.37 -10.92 -7.38
C LYS A 188 7.39 -9.97 -7.99
N THR A 189 6.96 -8.80 -8.47
CA THR A 189 7.88 -7.84 -9.11
C THR A 189 8.92 -7.31 -8.13
N ILE A 190 8.50 -6.96 -6.91
CA ILE A 190 9.42 -6.55 -5.83
C ILE A 190 10.34 -7.72 -5.43
N GLY A 191 9.79 -8.91 -5.17
CA GLY A 191 10.58 -10.08 -4.81
C GLY A 191 11.63 -10.45 -5.88
N ALA A 192 11.23 -10.41 -7.16
CA ALA A 192 12.14 -10.67 -8.29
C ALA A 192 13.26 -9.62 -8.38
N ALA A 193 12.95 -8.34 -8.14
CA ALA A 193 13.95 -7.28 -8.10
C ALA A 193 15.02 -7.53 -7.02
N PHE A 194 14.62 -7.96 -5.82
CA PHE A 194 15.59 -8.32 -4.78
C PHE A 194 16.36 -9.60 -5.12
N LYS A 195 15.67 -10.66 -5.57
CA LYS A 195 16.29 -11.95 -5.86
C LYS A 195 17.31 -11.86 -7.01
N LEU A 196 16.89 -11.28 -8.13
CA LEU A 196 17.64 -11.31 -9.40
C LEU A 196 18.39 -10.00 -9.67
N GLY A 197 17.89 -8.87 -9.17
CA GLY A 197 18.59 -7.58 -9.26
C GLY A 197 19.60 -7.41 -8.13
N ALA A 198 19.13 -7.37 -6.88
CA ALA A 198 19.96 -7.06 -5.71
C ALA A 198 20.72 -8.25 -5.10
N GLY A 199 20.63 -9.44 -5.69
CA GLY A 199 21.42 -10.61 -5.28
C GLY A 199 20.91 -11.33 -4.02
N TYR A 200 19.61 -11.29 -3.74
CA TYR A 200 18.98 -12.02 -2.64
C TYR A 200 18.68 -13.45 -3.08
N LYS A 201 19.74 -14.23 -3.35
CA LYS A 201 19.67 -15.52 -4.05
C LYS A 201 18.72 -16.53 -3.37
N ASP A 202 18.71 -16.51 -2.04
CA ASP A 202 17.93 -17.41 -1.20
C ASP A 202 16.49 -16.93 -0.98
N LEU A 203 16.15 -15.70 -1.41
CA LEU A 203 14.79 -15.20 -1.34
C LEU A 203 13.88 -16.04 -2.25
N GLU A 204 12.92 -16.71 -1.63
CA GLU A 204 11.93 -17.52 -2.33
C GLU A 204 10.85 -16.64 -2.99
N VAL A 205 10.93 -16.51 -4.30
CA VAL A 205 9.92 -15.86 -5.14
C VAL A 205 9.21 -16.95 -5.92
N THR A 206 7.91 -17.15 -5.65
CA THR A 206 7.15 -18.24 -6.24
C THR A 206 6.56 -17.82 -7.59
N SER A 207 6.76 -18.63 -8.62
CA SER A 207 5.98 -18.57 -9.85
C SER A 207 4.88 -19.61 -9.78
N ALA A 208 3.64 -19.26 -10.14
CA ALA A 208 2.57 -20.23 -10.24
C ALA A 208 2.90 -21.22 -11.37
N GLY A 209 3.46 -22.38 -11.03
CA GLY A 209 3.79 -23.41 -12.00
C GLY A 209 2.55 -23.95 -12.69
N ILE A 210 2.57 -24.00 -14.03
CA ILE A 210 1.56 -24.72 -14.81
C ILE A 210 1.89 -26.21 -14.74
N LEU A 211 1.52 -26.87 -13.65
CA LEU A 211 1.53 -28.34 -13.61
C LEU A 211 0.29 -28.84 -14.35
N SER A 212 0.50 -29.32 -15.58
CA SER A 212 -0.48 -30.09 -16.33
C SER A 212 -0.93 -31.29 -15.49
N GLY A 213 -2.17 -31.27 -14.99
CA GLY A 213 -2.86 -32.47 -14.51
C GLY A 213 -3.21 -32.55 -13.01
N ARG A 214 -2.69 -31.66 -12.15
CA ARG A 214 -3.17 -31.55 -10.75
C ARG A 214 -3.44 -30.10 -10.40
N ARG A 215 -4.67 -29.67 -10.68
CA ARG A 215 -5.25 -28.47 -10.06
C ARG A 215 -5.21 -28.63 -8.54
N VAL A 216 -5.12 -27.48 -7.87
CA VAL A 216 -5.53 -27.21 -6.48
C VAL A 216 -4.36 -27.08 -5.49
N VAL A 217 -4.35 -25.92 -4.82
CA VAL A 217 -3.59 -25.43 -3.65
C VAL A 217 -2.44 -24.43 -3.90
N ALA A 218 -1.33 -24.78 -4.57
CA ALA A 218 -0.12 -23.92 -4.53
C ALA A 218 -0.27 -22.52 -5.19
N ALA A 219 -1.13 -22.37 -6.20
CA ALA A 219 -1.36 -21.09 -6.87
C ALA A 219 -2.17 -20.07 -6.04
N ALA A 220 -2.87 -20.52 -4.98
CA ALA A 220 -3.73 -19.65 -4.18
C ALA A 220 -2.93 -18.70 -3.25
N ASN A 221 -1.71 -19.10 -2.87
CA ASN A 221 -0.89 -18.38 -1.88
C ASN A 221 0.39 -17.76 -2.48
N ALA A 222 0.64 -17.92 -3.79
CA ALA A 222 1.83 -17.37 -4.42
C ALA A 222 1.79 -15.83 -4.47
N ASN A 223 2.91 -15.21 -4.11
CA ASN A 223 3.14 -13.76 -4.17
C ASN A 223 2.10 -12.95 -3.38
N ILE A 224 1.87 -13.31 -2.12
CA ILE A 224 1.07 -12.50 -1.20
C ILE A 224 1.92 -11.29 -0.74
N PRO A 225 1.42 -10.05 -0.85
CA PRO A 225 2.14 -8.83 -0.44
C PRO A 225 2.74 -8.91 0.97
N THR A 226 1.94 -9.22 1.98
CA THR A 226 2.42 -9.23 3.37
C THR A 226 3.43 -10.35 3.61
N GLU A 227 3.27 -11.51 2.97
CA GLU A 227 4.23 -12.62 3.06
C GLU A 227 5.59 -12.25 2.49
N MET A 228 5.62 -11.65 1.29
CA MET A 228 6.85 -11.18 0.67
C MET A 228 7.51 -10.09 1.53
N ALA A 229 6.72 -9.19 2.12
CA ALA A 229 7.24 -8.20 3.05
C ALA A 229 7.92 -8.84 4.27
N MET A 230 7.31 -9.86 4.89
CA MET A 230 7.90 -10.56 6.04
C MET A 230 9.18 -11.32 5.65
N LYS A 231 9.24 -11.90 4.46
CA LYS A 231 10.47 -12.51 3.92
C LYS A 231 11.59 -11.49 3.79
N LEU A 232 11.32 -10.33 3.18
CA LEU A 232 12.32 -9.27 2.99
C LEU A 232 12.82 -8.71 4.32
N VAL A 233 11.91 -8.48 5.28
CA VAL A 233 12.26 -8.03 6.63
C VAL A 233 13.25 -9.00 7.31
N LYS A 234 13.01 -10.30 7.18
CA LYS A 234 13.91 -11.34 7.71
C LYS A 234 15.26 -11.36 6.98
N GLU A 235 15.26 -11.22 5.65
CA GLU A 235 16.50 -11.15 4.84
C GLU A 235 17.36 -9.94 5.23
N TRP A 236 16.75 -8.78 5.46
CA TRP A 236 17.49 -7.58 5.87
C TRP A 236 18.13 -7.73 7.25
N ASP A 237 17.43 -8.33 8.22
CA ASP A 237 18.04 -8.65 9.52
C ASP A 237 19.20 -9.64 9.37
N ALA A 238 19.04 -10.69 8.57
CA ALA A 238 20.10 -11.68 8.31
C ALA A 238 21.35 -11.05 7.67
N ARG A 239 21.18 -9.96 6.91
CA ARG A 239 22.27 -9.16 6.33
C ARG A 239 22.85 -8.12 7.30
N GLY A 240 22.29 -7.98 8.50
CA GLY A 240 22.71 -7.02 9.51
C GLY A 240 22.25 -5.59 9.23
N TYR A 241 21.28 -5.40 8.34
CA TYR A 241 20.70 -4.08 8.10
C TYR A 241 19.83 -3.66 9.27
N ARG A 242 19.92 -2.38 9.64
CA ARG A 242 19.05 -1.83 10.68
C ARG A 242 17.67 -1.59 10.07
N LEU A 243 16.64 -1.80 10.88
CA LEU A 243 15.23 -1.67 10.49
C LEU A 243 14.48 -0.76 11.47
N ASP A 244 13.55 0.02 10.94
CA ASP A 244 12.40 0.55 11.70
C ASP A 244 11.19 0.69 10.77
N ALA A 245 10.06 1.18 11.29
CA ALA A 245 8.87 1.43 10.46
C ALA A 245 8.21 2.79 10.72
N VAL A 246 7.48 3.28 9.71
CA VAL A 246 6.60 4.44 9.79
C VAL A 246 5.19 3.99 9.45
N LEU A 247 4.22 4.36 10.29
CA LEU A 247 2.81 4.09 10.04
C LEU A 247 2.17 5.34 9.43
N TYR A 248 1.86 5.32 8.13
CA TYR A 248 1.09 6.36 7.46
C TYR A 248 -0.39 5.99 7.53
N LYS A 249 -1.13 6.69 8.39
CA LYS A 249 -2.54 6.41 8.63
C LYS A 249 -3.39 6.96 7.49
N LYS A 250 -4.39 6.16 7.11
CA LYS A 250 -5.47 6.59 6.22
C LYS A 250 -6.13 7.86 6.77
N TYR A 251 -6.38 8.84 5.91
CA TYR A 251 -7.19 10.00 6.23
C TYR A 251 -8.66 9.60 6.35
N GLY A 252 -9.22 9.78 7.55
CA GLY A 252 -10.59 9.38 7.87
C GLY A 252 -11.66 10.21 7.14
N GLY A 253 -11.32 11.42 6.69
CA GLY A 253 -12.28 12.36 6.10
C GLY A 253 -12.33 12.41 4.58
N SER A 254 -11.73 11.47 3.82
CA SER A 254 -11.72 11.56 2.34
C SER A 254 -13.11 11.32 1.76
N PRO A 255 -13.75 12.33 1.11
CA PRO A 255 -15.09 12.17 0.53
C PRO A 255 -15.06 11.54 -0.87
N TYR A 256 -13.86 11.29 -1.42
CA TYR A 256 -13.68 10.81 -2.78
C TYR A 256 -14.24 9.40 -2.96
N PHE A 257 -14.92 9.15 -4.08
CA PHE A 257 -15.29 7.82 -4.55
C PHE A 257 -14.69 7.61 -5.94
N ASP A 258 -14.28 6.38 -6.24
CA ASP A 258 -13.72 6.07 -7.56
C ASP A 258 -14.85 6.06 -8.62
N PRO A 259 -14.79 6.93 -9.65
CA PRO A 259 -15.80 6.97 -10.69
C PRO A 259 -15.81 5.71 -11.57
N HIS A 260 -14.80 4.84 -11.46
CA HIS A 260 -14.71 3.59 -12.21
C HIS A 260 -15.18 2.36 -11.43
N GLU A 261 -15.30 2.41 -10.09
CA GLU A 261 -15.81 1.27 -9.30
C GLU A 261 -17.33 1.09 -9.50
N HIS A 262 -17.80 -0.15 -9.61
CA HIS A 262 -19.24 -0.43 -9.76
C HIS A 262 -20.07 0.00 -8.55
N GLU A 263 -19.57 -0.27 -7.33
CA GLU A 263 -20.19 0.20 -6.08
C GLU A 263 -19.56 1.55 -5.71
N LYS A 264 -20.37 2.62 -5.66
CA LYS A 264 -19.89 3.95 -5.28
C LYS A 264 -19.78 4.07 -3.77
N VAL A 265 -18.58 3.82 -3.24
CA VAL A 265 -18.27 3.99 -1.82
C VAL A 265 -17.20 5.06 -1.67
N ALA A 266 -17.45 6.04 -0.80
CA ALA A 266 -16.44 7.04 -0.48
C ALA A 266 -15.28 6.41 0.29
N PHE A 267 -14.08 6.93 0.09
CA PHE A 267 -12.87 6.39 0.70
C PHE A 267 -12.96 6.38 2.22
N LYS A 268 -13.51 7.41 2.87
CA LYS A 268 -13.78 7.41 4.32
C LYS A 268 -14.56 6.19 4.82
N ASP A 269 -15.46 5.65 4.00
CA ASP A 269 -16.36 4.55 4.36
C ASP A 269 -15.77 3.18 3.99
N LEU A 270 -14.58 3.14 3.36
CA LEU A 270 -13.87 1.91 3.06
C LEU A 270 -13.16 1.36 4.31
N PRO A 271 -13.22 0.03 4.55
CA PRO A 271 -12.53 -0.57 5.68
C PRO A 271 -11.01 -0.44 5.54
N ASN A 272 -10.35 -0.20 6.67
CA ASN A 272 -8.91 -0.04 6.75
C ASN A 272 -8.32 -1.19 7.58
N ARG A 273 -8.02 -2.30 6.91
CA ARG A 273 -7.63 -3.58 7.51
C ARG A 273 -6.30 -4.06 6.95
N PHE A 274 -5.44 -4.54 7.81
CA PHE A 274 -4.16 -5.14 7.50
C PHE A 274 -4.38 -6.42 6.69
N PRO A 275 -3.58 -6.67 5.64
CA PRO A 275 -3.86 -7.74 4.71
C PRO A 275 -3.47 -9.09 5.30
N SER A 276 -4.13 -10.15 4.84
CA SER A 276 -3.73 -11.51 5.21
C SER A 276 -2.29 -11.77 4.77
N VAL A 277 -1.53 -12.48 5.62
CA VAL A 277 -0.24 -13.08 5.23
C VAL A 277 -0.46 -14.40 4.48
N LEU A 278 -1.64 -15.00 4.63
CA LEU A 278 -1.94 -16.37 4.21
C LEU A 278 -2.81 -16.46 2.96
N SER A 279 -3.49 -15.37 2.61
CA SER A 279 -4.47 -15.35 1.53
C SER A 279 -4.43 -14.05 0.73
N ARG A 280 -4.79 -14.19 -0.54
CA ARG A 280 -5.03 -13.08 -1.45
C ARG A 280 -6.47 -12.55 -1.39
N ASP A 281 -7.38 -13.33 -0.82
CA ASP A 281 -8.79 -13.01 -0.77
C ASP A 281 -9.17 -12.41 0.58
N PHE A 282 -9.73 -11.20 0.52
CA PHE A 282 -10.45 -10.61 1.63
C PHE A 282 -11.86 -11.19 1.68
N ARG A 283 -12.19 -11.91 2.75
CA ARG A 283 -13.58 -12.26 3.04
C ARG A 283 -14.26 -11.02 3.63
N ARG A 284 -15.19 -10.42 2.89
CA ARG A 284 -15.93 -9.20 3.26
C ARG A 284 -16.52 -9.26 4.68
N GLU A 285 -16.92 -10.44 5.13
CA GLU A 285 -17.54 -10.71 6.44
C GLU A 285 -16.53 -11.01 7.56
N GLN A 286 -15.29 -11.34 7.21
CA GLN A 286 -14.27 -11.67 8.20
C GLN A 286 -13.73 -10.39 8.83
N GLY A 287 -13.67 -10.34 10.16
CA GLY A 287 -13.14 -9.21 10.93
C GLY A 287 -11.62 -9.07 10.78
N GLN A 288 -10.94 -8.70 11.86
CA GLN A 288 -9.47 -8.77 11.89
C GLN A 288 -9.01 -10.23 11.81
N TYR A 289 -7.83 -10.46 11.24
CA TYR A 289 -7.20 -11.78 11.22
C TYR A 289 -6.66 -12.12 12.62
N GLU A 290 -7.06 -13.29 13.12
CA GLU A 290 -6.72 -13.78 14.46
C GLU A 290 -5.71 -14.94 14.42
N ASP A 291 -5.27 -15.35 13.23
CA ASP A 291 -4.24 -16.37 13.05
C ASP A 291 -2.86 -15.85 13.45
N PHE A 292 -1.98 -16.80 13.79
CA PHE A 292 -0.65 -16.51 14.30
C PHE A 292 0.17 -15.62 13.35
N ASP A 293 0.17 -15.90 12.04
CA ASP A 293 1.04 -15.23 11.09
C ASP A 293 0.63 -13.77 10.89
N ASN A 294 -0.67 -13.51 10.81
CA ASN A 294 -1.20 -12.15 10.74
C ASN A 294 -0.97 -11.35 12.03
N LEU A 295 -1.19 -11.95 13.20
CA LEU A 295 -0.91 -11.31 14.48
C LEU A 295 0.59 -11.02 14.63
N PHE A 296 1.45 -11.98 14.27
CA PHE A 296 2.89 -11.82 14.29
C PHE A 296 3.34 -10.64 13.43
N ALA A 297 2.90 -10.57 12.17
CA ALA A 297 3.27 -9.49 11.26
C ALA A 297 2.84 -8.12 11.80
N GLY A 298 1.58 -8.00 12.24
CA GLY A 298 1.07 -6.75 12.83
C GLY A 298 1.85 -6.32 14.08
N TYR A 299 2.13 -7.25 15.00
CA TYR A 299 2.87 -6.96 16.23
C TYR A 299 4.33 -6.63 15.97
N LEU A 300 4.98 -7.34 15.05
CA LEU A 300 6.36 -7.07 14.64
C LEU A 300 6.49 -5.65 14.08
N LEU A 301 5.65 -5.30 13.11
CA LEU A 301 5.66 -3.99 12.46
C LEU A 301 5.36 -2.87 13.47
N TYR A 302 4.42 -3.10 14.40
CA TYR A 302 4.21 -2.18 15.51
C TYR A 302 5.45 -2.04 16.39
N ASN A 303 6.10 -3.14 16.78
CA ASN A 303 7.25 -3.15 17.68
C ASN A 303 8.46 -2.40 17.11
N ILE A 304 8.70 -2.52 15.80
CA ILE A 304 9.77 -1.80 15.09
C ILE A 304 9.35 -0.40 14.62
N ALA A 305 8.08 0.00 14.78
CA ALA A 305 7.63 1.32 14.37
C ALA A 305 8.31 2.43 15.20
N LYS A 306 8.79 3.46 14.52
CA LYS A 306 9.33 4.68 15.11
C LYS A 306 8.31 5.81 15.11
N TYR A 307 7.57 5.98 14.01
CA TYR A 307 6.62 7.08 13.84
C TYR A 307 5.21 6.59 13.43
N SER A 308 4.21 7.36 13.84
CA SER A 308 2.84 7.33 13.29
C SER A 308 2.56 8.71 12.70
N VAL A 309 2.18 8.76 11.43
CA VAL A 309 1.89 9.97 10.67
C VAL A 309 0.42 9.94 10.23
N ARG A 310 -0.28 11.05 10.38
CA ARG A 310 -1.69 11.18 9.97
C ARG A 310 -1.95 12.56 9.37
N VAL A 311 -3.04 12.67 8.62
CA VAL A 311 -3.68 13.97 8.35
C VAL A 311 -4.58 14.31 9.54
N ASN A 312 -4.48 15.52 10.07
CA ASN A 312 -5.40 16.04 11.07
C ASN A 312 -6.72 16.45 10.42
N ASP A 313 -7.84 15.94 10.95
CA ASP A 313 -9.17 16.18 10.37
C ASP A 313 -9.65 17.64 10.48
N GLU A 314 -9.15 18.43 11.41
CA GLU A 314 -9.55 19.84 11.57
C GLU A 314 -8.66 20.75 10.71
N THR A 315 -7.34 20.61 10.85
CA THR A 315 -6.37 21.52 10.22
C THR A 315 -5.99 21.13 8.80
N LYS A 316 -6.26 19.88 8.40
CA LYS A 316 -5.84 19.26 7.12
C LYS A 316 -4.32 19.21 6.93
N LEU A 317 -3.55 19.44 8.00
CA LEU A 317 -2.11 19.32 8.01
C LEU A 317 -1.69 17.89 8.39
N LEU A 318 -0.48 17.50 7.98
CA LEU A 318 0.16 16.28 8.43
C LEU A 318 0.73 16.47 9.85
N GLU A 319 0.67 15.40 10.65
CA GLU A 319 1.21 15.36 12.00
C GLU A 319 1.96 14.05 12.25
N ILE A 320 3.08 14.11 12.97
CA ILE A 320 3.66 12.95 13.65
C ILE A 320 2.87 12.74 14.95
N GLU A 321 1.77 12.00 14.84
CA GLU A 321 0.85 11.71 15.96
C GLU A 321 1.57 11.01 17.12
N ARG A 322 2.47 10.08 16.81
CA ARG A 322 3.23 9.33 17.82
C ARG A 322 4.67 9.13 17.36
N SER A 323 5.58 9.14 18.33
CA SER A 323 6.95 8.67 18.16
C SER A 323 7.35 7.75 19.31
N LYS A 324 8.21 6.79 19.01
CA LYS A 324 8.85 5.94 20.04
C LYS A 324 10.21 5.47 19.56
N ARG A 325 11.02 4.94 20.48
CA ARG A 325 12.24 4.23 20.10
C ARG A 325 11.86 2.86 19.52
N PRO A 326 12.26 2.54 18.27
CA PRO A 326 11.97 1.25 17.68
C PRO A 326 12.77 0.15 18.40
N MET A 327 12.17 -1.03 18.55
CA MET A 327 12.89 -2.20 19.03
C MET A 327 13.82 -2.72 17.93
N ALA A 328 14.98 -3.27 18.32
CA ALA A 328 15.81 -4.03 17.38
C ALA A 328 15.03 -5.27 16.91
N TYR A 329 15.19 -5.64 15.63
CA TYR A 329 14.39 -6.69 15.01
C TYR A 329 14.37 -8.01 15.80
N PRO A 330 15.50 -8.58 16.28
CA PRO A 330 15.46 -9.87 16.97
C PRO A 330 14.58 -9.84 18.22
N VAL A 331 14.65 -8.74 18.99
CA VAL A 331 13.83 -8.54 20.20
C VAL A 331 12.36 -8.32 19.83
N ALA A 332 12.11 -7.52 18.79
CA ALA A 332 10.76 -7.24 18.30
C ALA A 332 10.06 -8.51 17.80
N ALA A 333 10.79 -9.35 17.06
CA ALA A 333 10.30 -10.61 16.51
C ALA A 333 10.03 -11.64 17.61
N GLU A 334 10.92 -11.79 18.60
CA GLU A 334 10.67 -12.69 19.73
C GLU A 334 9.41 -12.27 20.51
N LEU A 335 9.27 -10.97 20.81
CA LEU A 335 8.10 -10.45 21.49
C LEU A 335 6.82 -10.66 20.67
N ALA A 336 6.87 -10.33 19.38
CA ALA A 336 5.74 -10.53 18.48
C ALA A 336 5.32 -12.00 18.41
N ALA A 337 6.27 -12.93 18.33
CA ALA A 337 6.00 -14.37 18.27
C ALA A 337 5.36 -14.88 19.57
N ARG A 338 5.86 -14.47 20.74
CA ARG A 338 5.26 -14.85 22.03
C ARG A 338 3.84 -14.31 22.16
N SER A 339 3.62 -13.04 21.84
CA SER A 339 2.30 -12.42 21.89
C SER A 339 1.32 -13.04 20.90
N ALA A 340 1.74 -13.23 19.64
CA ALA A 340 0.90 -13.83 18.60
C ALA A 340 0.50 -15.27 18.93
N ARG A 341 1.41 -16.06 19.52
CA ARG A 341 1.11 -17.44 19.97
C ARG A 341 0.04 -17.44 21.06
N SER A 342 0.23 -16.63 22.10
CA SER A 342 -0.75 -16.50 23.18
C SER A 342 -2.11 -16.03 22.67
N ASP A 343 -2.12 -14.98 21.85
CA ASP A 343 -3.35 -14.33 21.41
C ASP A 343 -4.13 -15.22 20.42
N SER A 344 -3.46 -15.83 19.43
CA SER A 344 -4.10 -16.77 18.50
C SER A 344 -4.66 -18.02 19.19
N GLU A 345 -3.99 -18.54 20.22
CA GLU A 345 -4.52 -19.64 21.02
C GLU A 345 -5.79 -19.26 21.78
N ASN A 346 -5.82 -18.07 22.38
CA ASN A 346 -6.99 -17.57 23.09
C ASN A 346 -8.16 -17.28 22.15
N PHE A 347 -7.91 -16.70 20.97
CA PHE A 347 -8.91 -16.53 19.92
C PHE A 347 -9.51 -17.87 19.49
N ARG A 348 -8.66 -18.88 19.22
CA ARG A 348 -9.11 -20.23 18.87
C ARG A 348 -9.98 -20.86 19.96
N ARG A 349 -9.69 -20.59 21.24
CA ARG A 349 -10.48 -21.06 22.38
C ARG A 349 -11.76 -20.25 22.62
N ARG A 350 -11.95 -19.12 21.92
CA ARG A 350 -13.11 -18.20 22.07
C ARG A 350 -13.33 -17.74 23.51
N ILE A 351 -12.25 -17.55 24.26
CA ILE A 351 -12.31 -17.03 25.63
C ILE A 351 -12.19 -15.51 25.62
N LEU A 352 -12.67 -14.85 26.68
CA LEU A 352 -12.45 -13.42 26.88
C LEU A 352 -11.02 -13.20 27.40
N PHE A 353 -10.25 -12.36 26.71
CA PHE A 353 -8.89 -12.02 27.12
C PHE A 353 -8.51 -10.62 26.60
N ARG A 354 -7.44 -10.08 27.17
CA ARG A 354 -6.78 -8.88 26.64
C ARG A 354 -5.61 -9.32 25.76
N THR A 355 -5.53 -8.79 24.54
CA THR A 355 -4.41 -9.08 23.64
C THR A 355 -3.08 -8.67 24.28
N ASN A 356 -2.10 -9.55 24.24
CA ASN A 356 -0.74 -9.29 24.71
C ASN A 356 0.06 -8.46 23.70
N GLY A 357 -0.23 -8.59 22.40
CA GLY A 357 0.36 -7.74 21.39
C GLY A 357 -0.38 -6.42 21.18
N THR A 358 0.28 -5.48 20.53
CA THR A 358 -0.33 -4.22 20.11
C THR A 358 -0.47 -4.19 18.60
N SER A 359 -1.71 -4.09 18.13
CA SER A 359 -2.01 -3.98 16.70
C SER A 359 -1.66 -2.59 16.17
N ILE A 360 -1.15 -2.56 14.94
CA ILE A 360 -0.99 -1.35 14.12
C ILE A 360 -2.32 -0.65 13.79
N GLU A 361 -3.47 -1.31 13.99
CA GLU A 361 -4.79 -0.79 13.63
C GLU A 361 -5.56 -0.07 14.76
N ALA A 362 -5.02 0.03 15.99
CA ALA A 362 -5.80 0.60 17.11
C ALA A 362 -5.84 2.15 17.05
N ALA A 363 -6.98 2.87 17.18
CA ALA A 363 -8.12 2.61 18.07
C ALA A 363 -9.49 3.19 17.65
N GLU A 364 -9.81 3.37 16.35
CA GLU A 364 -11.12 3.93 15.95
C GLU A 364 -12.18 2.92 15.45
N ASN A 365 -11.85 1.62 15.34
CA ASN A 365 -12.82 0.58 14.94
C ASN A 365 -13.21 -0.41 16.06
N ARG A 366 -12.96 -0.08 17.34
CA ARG A 366 -13.28 -0.97 18.48
C ARG A 366 -14.64 -0.73 19.15
N GLN A 367 -15.67 -0.34 18.40
CA GLN A 367 -17.04 -0.22 18.95
C GLN A 367 -17.91 -1.49 18.85
N LEU A 368 -17.40 -2.65 18.41
CA LEU A 368 -18.24 -3.82 18.11
C LEU A 368 -17.94 -5.12 18.89
N TYR A 369 -17.36 -5.02 20.09
CA TYR A 369 -17.45 -6.13 21.07
C TYR A 369 -18.16 -5.67 22.34
N ARG A 370 -19.39 -5.17 22.17
CA ARG A 370 -20.46 -5.34 23.17
C ARG A 370 -21.35 -6.48 22.68
N TYR A 371 -21.10 -7.69 23.16
CA TYR A 371 -22.17 -8.68 23.27
C TYR A 371 -22.67 -8.60 24.72
N THR A 372 -23.75 -7.87 24.93
CA THR A 372 -24.72 -8.22 25.97
C THR A 372 -25.69 -9.19 25.31
N GLU A 373 -25.50 -10.49 25.50
CA GLU A 373 -26.63 -11.41 25.47
C GLU A 373 -27.40 -11.23 26.78
N GLU A 374 -28.32 -10.27 26.81
CA GLU A 374 -29.43 -10.30 27.75
C GLU A 374 -30.71 -10.30 26.91
N GLY A 375 -31.47 -11.39 26.95
CA GLY A 375 -32.78 -11.40 26.33
C GLY A 375 -33.42 -12.75 25.98
N SER A 376 -33.11 -13.83 26.69
CA SER A 376 -33.95 -15.04 26.62
C SER A 376 -33.98 -15.77 27.97
N GLN A 377 -34.62 -15.16 28.96
CA GLN A 377 -35.27 -15.95 30.00
C GLN A 377 -36.65 -16.40 29.50
N PRO A 378 -37.00 -17.69 29.66
CA PRO A 378 -38.30 -18.20 29.27
C PRO A 378 -39.39 -17.72 30.23
N THR A 379 -40.55 -17.42 29.67
CA THR A 379 -41.79 -17.11 30.37
C THR A 379 -42.37 -18.32 31.11
N SER A 380 -43.01 -18.02 32.26
CA SER A 380 -44.12 -18.73 32.93
C SER A 380 -43.76 -19.79 33.98
N PRO A 381 -44.59 -19.99 35.04
CA PRO A 381 -46.05 -19.76 35.14
C PRO A 381 -46.50 -18.34 35.45
#